data_AF-A0A3S1N6J8-F1
#
_entry.id   AF-A0A3S1N6J8-F1
#
_cell.length_a   1.000
_cell.length_b   1.000
_cell.length_c   1.000
_cell.angle_alpha   90.00
_cell.angle_beta   90.00
_cell.angle_gamma   90.00
#
_symmetry.space_group_name_H-M   'P 1'
#
loop_
_entity.id
_entity.type
_entity.pdbx_description
1 polymer ?
#
loop_
_entity_poly.entity_id
_entity_poly.type
_entity_poly.pdbx_seq_one_letter_code
_entity_poly.pdbx_strand_id
1 'polypeptide(L)'
;MLSRIDWETSEELSRCLSAKGYSPRTAHEVETDQDLLALLEANAGVGFVSLTAPRSANTRRLKLRDLDVSRIVSVYAVAGRQRSPVATTLLNLLRSADWSSFGVSEPA
;
A
#
# COMPACT_ATOMS: atom_id res chain seq x y z
N MET A 1 16.77 -0.42 6.82
CA MET A 1 15.33 -0.61 6.57
C MET A 1 15.08 -0.40 5.10
N LEU A 2 14.24 -1.20 4.45
CA LEU A 2 13.82 -0.99 3.05
C LEU A 2 12.46 -0.29 3.03
N SER A 3 12.29 0.73 2.20
CA SER A 3 11.02 1.46 2.05
C SER A 3 10.79 1.84 0.59
N ARG A 4 9.53 1.85 0.16
CA ARG A 4 9.18 2.32 -1.18
C ARG A 4 9.27 3.84 -1.26
N ILE A 5 9.84 4.35 -2.34
CA ILE A 5 9.92 5.79 -2.66
C ILE A 5 8.51 6.34 -2.86
N ASP A 6 8.27 7.56 -2.36
CA ASP A 6 7.08 8.39 -2.64
C ASP A 6 5.73 7.67 -2.51
N TRP A 7 5.65 6.70 -1.59
CA TRP A 7 4.36 6.12 -1.28
C TRP A 7 3.57 7.11 -0.42
N GLU A 8 2.29 7.29 -0.74
CA GLU A 8 1.34 8.29 -0.20
C GLU A 8 1.32 8.42 1.33
N THR A 9 1.83 7.41 2.02
CA THR A 9 1.68 7.18 3.44
C THR A 9 3.05 7.07 4.15
N SER A 10 4.14 7.39 3.43
CA SER A 10 5.53 7.36 3.94
C SER A 10 5.76 8.24 5.15
N GLU A 11 5.27 9.47 5.11
CA GLU A 11 5.39 10.41 6.21
C GLU A 11 4.60 9.95 7.43
N GLU A 12 3.39 9.43 7.22
CA GLU A 12 2.55 8.92 8.30
C GLU A 12 3.19 7.71 8.98
N LEU A 13 3.69 6.75 8.19
CA LEU A 13 4.45 5.61 8.72
C LEU A 13 5.68 6.07 9.50
N SER A 14 6.47 6.98 8.94
CA SER A 14 7.67 7.52 9.59
C SER A 14 7.32 8.20 10.93
N ARG A 15 6.25 8.99 10.94
CA ARG A 15 5.73 9.66 12.14
C ARG A 15 5.26 8.65 13.19
N CYS A 16 4.49 7.64 12.79
CA CYS A 16 4.01 6.60 13.71
C CYS A 16 5.15 5.75 14.28
N LEU A 17 6.16 5.41 13.47
CA LEU A 17 7.35 4.69 13.93
C LEU A 17 8.15 5.56 14.92
N SER A 18 8.37 6.83 14.59
CA SER A 18 9.09 7.80 15.43
C SER A 18 8.39 8.02 16.77
N ALA A 19 7.05 8.14 16.78
CA ALA A 19 6.24 8.26 17.99
C ALA A 19 6.39 7.04 18.92
N LYS A 20 6.81 5.89 18.40
CA LYS A 20 7.09 4.66 19.14
C LYS A 20 8.57 4.47 19.47
N GLY A 21 9.40 5.49 19.26
CA GLY A 21 10.84 5.43 19.49
C GLY A 21 11.64 4.73 18.40
N TYR A 22 11.02 4.41 17.25
CA TYR A 22 11.71 3.82 16.10
C TYR A 22 12.05 4.90 15.08
N SER A 23 13.30 5.33 15.09
CA SER A 23 13.88 6.16 14.03
C SER A 23 14.96 5.36 13.30
N PRO A 24 14.74 4.93 12.04
CA PRO A 24 15.73 4.17 11.30
C PRO A 24 17.01 4.98 11.13
N ARG A 25 18.16 4.40 11.47
CA ARG A 25 19.47 5.04 11.27
C ARG A 25 19.83 5.14 9.79
N THR A 26 19.31 4.23 8.97
CA THR A 26 19.50 4.16 7.52
C THR A 26 18.26 3.52 6.88
N ALA A 27 17.69 4.21 5.90
CA ALA A 27 16.63 3.72 5.03
C ALA A 27 17.18 3.56 3.61
N HIS A 28 16.88 2.44 2.97
CA HIS A 28 17.13 2.20 1.56
C HIS A 28 15.81 2.31 0.83
N GLU A 29 15.80 3.18 -0.16
CA GLU A 29 14.64 3.51 -0.94
C GLU A 29 14.61 2.68 -2.23
N VAL A 30 13.42 2.16 -2.57
CA VAL A 30 13.18 1.38 -3.78
C VAL A 30 11.96 1.89 -4.53
N GLU A 31 11.96 1.76 -5.84
CA GLU A 31 10.92 2.36 -6.70
C GLU A 31 9.67 1.46 -6.80
N THR A 32 9.86 0.14 -6.88
CA THR A 32 8.77 -0.81 -7.08
C THR A 32 8.62 -1.82 -5.92
N ASP A 33 7.41 -2.37 -5.78
CA ASP A 33 7.20 -3.50 -4.86
C ASP A 33 8.02 -4.72 -5.29
N GLN A 34 8.32 -4.87 -6.58
CA GLN A 34 9.11 -5.99 -7.09
C GLN A 34 10.57 -5.87 -6.65
N ASP A 35 11.16 -4.68 -6.71
CA ASP A 35 12.53 -4.44 -6.23
C ASP A 35 12.61 -4.62 -4.72
N LEU A 36 11.58 -4.16 -3.99
CA LEU A 36 11.46 -4.40 -2.56
C LEU A 36 11.48 -5.90 -2.25
N LEU A 37 10.67 -6.69 -2.95
CA LEU A 37 10.62 -8.14 -2.76
C LEU A 37 11.95 -8.80 -3.11
N ALA A 38 12.59 -8.43 -4.22
CA ALA A 38 13.88 -8.98 -4.61
C ALA A 38 14.96 -8.74 -3.55
N LEU A 39 15.01 -7.54 -2.96
CA LEU A 39 15.94 -7.22 -1.88
C LEU A 39 15.61 -7.95 -0.57
N LEU A 40 14.32 -8.14 -0.26
CA LEU A 40 13.90 -8.93 0.90
C LEU A 40 14.28 -10.41 0.74
N GLU A 41 14.11 -10.98 -0.45
CA GLU A 41 14.52 -12.36 -0.77
C GLU A 41 16.05 -12.53 -0.74
N ALA A 42 16.79 -11.49 -1.12
CA ALA A 42 18.24 -11.44 -0.96
C ALA A 42 18.70 -11.16 0.49
N ASN A 43 17.78 -11.14 1.46
CA ASN A 43 18.06 -10.92 2.88
C ASN A 43 18.72 -9.56 3.18
N ALA A 44 18.44 -8.54 2.36
CA ALA A 44 18.99 -7.18 2.54
C ALA A 44 18.38 -6.42 3.73
N GLY A 45 17.31 -6.94 4.34
CA GLY A 45 16.77 -6.40 5.58
C GLY A 45 15.27 -6.64 5.75
N VAL A 46 14.59 -5.66 6.35
CA VAL A 46 13.14 -5.65 6.58
C VAL A 46 12.53 -4.43 5.91
N GLY A 47 11.29 -4.57 5.44
CA GLY A 47 10.52 -3.49 4.84
C GLY A 47 9.07 -3.48 5.27
N PHE A 48 8.44 -2.32 5.10
CA PHE A 48 7.03 -2.11 5.37
C PHE A 48 6.27 -2.14 4.05
N VAL A 49 5.14 -2.86 4.03
CA VAL A 49 4.28 -2.98 2.85
C VAL A 49 2.83 -2.87 3.25
N SER A 50 2.00 -2.35 2.35
CA SER A 50 0.54 -2.40 2.50
C SER A 50 0.04 -3.84 2.43
N LEU A 51 -1.15 -4.10 2.99
CA LEU A 51 -1.80 -5.41 2.90
C LEU A 51 -2.00 -5.88 1.44
N THR A 52 -2.20 -4.92 0.53
CA THR A 52 -2.41 -5.15 -0.91
C THR A 52 -1.13 -5.40 -1.71
N ALA A 53 0.06 -5.27 -1.12
CA ALA A 53 1.31 -5.46 -1.87
C ALA A 53 1.49 -6.92 -2.35
N PRO A 54 2.19 -7.17 -3.46
CA PRO A 54 2.41 -8.52 -4.02
C PRO A 54 3.14 -9.45 -3.04
N ARG A 55 2.64 -10.67 -2.88
CA ARG A 55 3.23 -11.67 -1.96
C ARG A 55 4.33 -12.47 -2.64
N SER A 56 5.36 -12.82 -1.88
CA SER A 56 6.36 -13.81 -2.27
C SER A 56 6.28 -15.03 -1.35
N ALA A 57 6.55 -16.22 -1.90
CA ALA A 57 6.63 -17.46 -1.12
C ALA A 57 7.89 -17.54 -0.24
N ASN A 58 8.92 -16.76 -0.57
CA ASN A 58 10.23 -16.78 0.07
C ASN A 58 10.38 -15.70 1.15
N THR A 59 9.34 -14.88 1.38
CA THR A 59 9.34 -13.82 2.39
C THR A 59 8.25 -14.06 3.41
N ARG A 60 8.51 -13.68 4.67
CA ARG A 60 7.51 -13.74 5.74
C ARG A 60 6.93 -12.35 5.99
N ARG A 61 5.61 -12.27 6.11
CA ARG A 61 4.90 -11.05 6.51
C ARG A 61 4.43 -11.16 7.96
N LEU A 62 4.56 -10.06 8.69
CA LEU A 62 4.01 -9.89 10.03
C LEU A 62 3.04 -8.72 10.00
N LYS A 63 1.79 -8.95 10.45
CA LYS A 63 0.81 -7.87 10.59
C LYS A 63 1.17 -7.03 11.81
N LEU A 64 1.37 -5.74 11.61
CA LEU A 64 1.57 -4.78 12.68
C LEU A 64 0.19 -4.41 13.25
N ARG A 65 -0.03 -4.66 14.54
CA ARG A 65 -1.33 -4.44 15.19
C ARG A 65 -1.50 -3.01 15.69
N ASP A 66 -0.41 -2.41 16.12
CA ASP A 66 -0.42 -1.13 16.79
C ASP A 66 -0.10 0.02 15.83
N LEU A 67 -0.08 -0.25 14.53
CA LEU A 67 0.23 0.72 13.48
C LEU A 67 -0.98 0.81 12.56
N ASP A 68 -1.75 1.88 12.73
CA ASP A 68 -2.93 2.16 11.90
C ASP A 68 -2.55 3.19 10.85
N VAL A 69 -2.08 2.69 9.72
CA VAL A 69 -1.65 3.51 8.59
C VAL A 69 -2.44 3.01 7.39
N SER A 70 -3.24 3.91 6.81
CA SER A 70 -4.17 3.59 5.74
C SER A 70 -4.03 4.57 4.59
N ARG A 71 -4.47 4.17 3.40
CA ARG A 71 -4.49 5.03 2.21
C ARG A 71 -5.87 4.99 1.59
N ILE A 72 -6.25 6.06 0.90
CA ILE A 72 -7.50 6.13 0.16
C ILE A 72 -7.23 5.71 -1.28
N VAL A 73 -7.92 4.67 -1.74
CA VAL A 73 -7.92 4.30 -3.17
C VAL A 73 -9.20 4.83 -3.80
N SER A 74 -9.07 5.86 -4.62
CA SER A 74 -10.20 6.51 -5.28
C SER A 74 -10.21 6.26 -6.78
N VAL A 75 -11.40 6.13 -7.36
CA VAL A 75 -11.62 6.06 -8.80
C VAL A 75 -12.34 7.32 -9.25
N TYR A 76 -11.75 8.04 -10.21
CA TYR A 76 -12.28 9.32 -10.70
C TYR A 76 -12.73 9.22 -12.15
N ALA A 77 -13.73 10.03 -12.49
CA ALA A 77 -14.15 10.29 -13.86
C ALA A 77 -14.20 11.80 -14.10
N VAL A 78 -13.89 12.21 -15.32
CA VAL A 78 -13.84 13.63 -15.70
C VAL A 78 -15.25 14.21 -15.76
N ALA A 79 -15.50 15.30 -15.03
CA ALA A 79 -16.76 16.02 -15.07
C ALA A 79 -17.05 16.55 -16.48
N GLY A 80 -18.34 16.55 -16.89
CA GLY A 80 -18.76 17.03 -18.21
C GLY A 80 -18.45 16.09 -19.38
N ARG A 81 -17.69 15.00 -19.16
CA ARG A 81 -17.47 13.98 -20.19
C ARG A 81 -18.53 12.90 -20.09
N GLN A 82 -19.30 12.72 -21.17
CA GLN A 82 -20.23 11.59 -21.27
C GLN A 82 -19.47 10.28 -21.10
N ARG A 83 -19.92 9.45 -20.16
CA ARG A 83 -19.31 8.14 -19.89
C ARG A 83 -19.81 7.17 -20.96
N SER A 84 -18.89 6.44 -21.57
CA SER A 84 -19.26 5.33 -22.44
C SER A 84 -19.97 4.24 -21.62
N PRO A 85 -20.79 3.39 -22.24
CA PRO A 85 -21.37 2.23 -21.57
C PRO A 85 -20.31 1.37 -20.88
N VAL A 86 -19.16 1.16 -21.52
CA VAL A 86 -18.02 0.40 -20.96
C VAL A 86 -17.49 1.03 -19.68
N ALA A 87 -17.29 2.35 -19.65
CA ALA A 87 -16.81 3.06 -18.46
C ALA A 87 -17.83 2.98 -17.31
N THR A 88 -19.12 3.12 -17.62
CA THR A 88 -20.19 2.96 -16.62
C THR A 88 -20.23 1.54 -16.06
N THR A 89 -20.12 0.53 -16.91
CA THR A 89 -20.05 -0.88 -16.48
C THR A 89 -18.85 -1.11 -15.56
N LEU A 90 -17.65 -0.63 -15.92
CA LEU A 90 -16.46 -0.76 -15.08
C LEU A 90 -16.64 -0.13 -13.70
N LEU A 91 -17.18 1.10 -13.63
CA LEU A 91 -17.44 1.77 -12.35
C LEU A 91 -18.45 1.00 -11.49
N ASN A 92 -19.47 0.41 -12.11
CA ASN A 92 -20.44 -0.41 -11.39
C ASN A 92 -19.79 -1.70 -10.87
N LEU A 93 -18.94 -2.36 -11.67
CA LEU A 93 -18.19 -3.54 -11.23
C LEU A 93 -17.26 -3.22 -10.06
N LEU A 94 -16.53 -2.12 -10.11
CA LEU A 94 -15.65 -1.67 -9.03
C LEU A 94 -16.43 -1.35 -7.75
N ARG A 95 -17.66 -0.80 -7.85
CA ARG A 95 -18.54 -0.57 -6.70
C ARG A 95 -19.14 -1.84 -6.12
N SER A 96 -19.44 -2.84 -6.96
CA SER A 96 -20.01 -4.11 -6.51
C SER A 96 -18.97 -5.13 -6.03
N ALA A 97 -17.69 -4.88 -6.31
CA ALA A 97 -16.61 -5.78 -5.93
C ALA A 97 -16.48 -5.83 -4.40
N ASP A 98 -16.27 -7.04 -3.86
CA ASP A 98 -15.95 -7.21 -2.45
C ASP A 98 -14.47 -6.92 -2.21
N TRP A 99 -14.20 -5.76 -1.59
CA TRP A 99 -12.85 -5.31 -1.27
C TRP A 99 -12.36 -5.76 0.11
N SER A 100 -13.18 -6.45 0.90
CA SER A 100 -12.82 -6.87 2.27
C SER A 100 -11.60 -7.79 2.30
N SER A 101 -11.45 -8.64 1.28
CA SER A 101 -10.29 -9.52 1.10
C SER A 101 -8.96 -8.77 0.93
N PHE A 102 -9.01 -7.50 0.54
CA PHE A 102 -7.86 -6.61 0.39
C PHE A 102 -7.62 -5.73 1.62
N GLY A 103 -8.40 -5.92 2.69
CA GLY A 103 -8.32 -5.10 3.91
C GLY A 103 -8.86 -3.68 3.74
N VAL A 104 -9.69 -3.44 2.72
CA VAL A 104 -10.35 -2.15 2.51
C VAL A 104 -11.51 -2.03 3.48
N SER A 105 -11.62 -0.87 4.11
CA SER A 105 -12.79 -0.46 4.91
C SER A 105 -13.43 0.73 4.22
N GLU A 106 -14.77 0.82 4.21
CA GLU A 106 -15.45 2.01 3.71
C GLU A 106 -15.11 3.21 4.61
N PRO A 107 -14.84 4.40 4.04
CA PRO A 107 -14.64 5.60 4.83
C PRO A 107 -15.93 5.91 5.61
N ALA A 108 -15.80 6.15 6.91
CA ALA A 108 -16.90 6.51 7.81
C ALA A 108 -17.53 7.87 7.47
#